data_AF-B3E6M0-F1
#
_entry.id   AF-B3E6M0-F1
#
_cell.length_a   1.000
_cell.length_b   1.000
_cell.length_c   1.000
_cell.angle_alpha   90.00
_cell.angle_beta   90.00
_cell.angle_gamma   90.00
#
_symmetry.space_group_name_H-M   'P 1'
#
loop_
_entity.id
_entity.type
_entity.pdbx_description
1 polymer ?
#
loop_
_entity_poly.entity_id
_entity_poly.type
_entity_poly.pdbx_seq_one_letter_code
_entity_poly.pdbx_strand_id
1 'polypeptide(L)' 'MIYPNSPEVELRSLINILERETYDFAVEFIDLPRDEQLDRISDLRVLTLTIKQISDEEAGCCQKDSGAAE' A
#
# COMPACT_ATOMS: atom_id res chain seq x y z
N MET A 1 -19.12 -6.77 12.94
CA MET A 1 -19.18 -7.23 11.54
C MET A 1 -17.96 -6.66 10.85
N ILE A 2 -17.11 -7.50 10.24
CA ILE A 2 -15.98 -7.04 9.44
C ILE A 2 -16.53 -6.84 8.03
N TYR A 3 -16.56 -5.59 7.56
CA TYR A 3 -16.97 -5.31 6.19
C TYR A 3 -15.83 -5.71 5.26
N PRO A 4 -16.05 -6.63 4.30
CA PRO A 4 -15.00 -7.14 3.42
C PRO A 4 -14.41 -6.09 2.45
N ASN A 5 -14.93 -4.86 2.46
CA ASN A 5 -14.50 -3.74 1.63
C ASN A 5 -14.15 -2.49 2.46
N SER A 6 -13.72 -2.64 3.72
CA SER A 6 -13.21 -1.46 4.44
C SER A 6 -11.83 -1.09 3.92
N PRO A 7 -11.57 0.19 3.59
CA PRO A 7 -10.24 0.65 3.17
C PRO A 7 -9.15 0.28 4.19
N GLU A 8 -9.49 0.21 5.47
CA GLU A 8 -8.59 -0.27 6.52
C GLU A 8 -8.09 -1.72 6.30
N VAL A 9 -8.96 -2.66 5.90
CA VAL A 9 -8.57 -4.07 5.68
C VAL A 9 -7.73 -4.20 4.42
N GLU A 10 -8.06 -3.44 3.38
CA GLU A 10 -7.29 -3.36 2.14
C GLU A 10 -5.89 -2.76 2.41
N LEU A 11 -5.80 -1.66 3.15
CA LEU A 11 -4.55 -1.03 3.55
C LEU A 11 -3.65 -1.98 4.32
N ARG A 12 -4.17 -2.68 5.33
CA ARG A 12 -3.39 -3.66 6.10
C ARG A 12 -2.86 -4.78 5.19
N SER A 13 -3.66 -5.23 4.25
CA SER A 13 -3.26 -6.28 3.30
C SER A 13 -2.14 -5.81 2.37
N LEU A 14 -2.26 -4.59 1.83
CA LEU A 14 -1.26 -4.01 0.95
C LEU A 14 0.05 -3.69 1.68
N ILE A 15 0.00 -3.22 2.93
CA ILE A 15 1.19 -3.01 3.76
C ILE A 15 1.93 -4.34 4.00
N ASN A 16 1.21 -5.41 4.33
CA ASN A 16 1.83 -6.73 4.50
C ASN A 16 2.50 -7.24 3.21
N ILE A 17 1.89 -6.99 2.05
CA ILE A 17 2.50 -7.31 0.75
C ILE A 17 3.76 -6.47 0.54
N LEU A 18 3.71 -5.16 0.80
CA LEU A 18 4.86 -4.26 0.65
C LEU A 18 6.03 -4.69 1.53
N GLU A 19 5.77 -5.04 2.79
CA GLU A 19 6.80 -5.54 3.71
C GLU A 19 7.46 -6.81 3.18
N ARG A 20 6.67 -7.80 2.75
CA ARG A 20 7.18 -9.05 2.18
C ARG A 20 8.01 -8.79 0.93
N GLU A 21 7.46 -8.08 -0.05
CA GLU A 21 8.14 -7.85 -1.33
C GLU A 21 9.42 -7.03 -1.18
N THR A 22 9.45 -6.10 -0.21
CA THR A 22 10.66 -5.32 0.09
C THR A 22 11.73 -6.19 0.74
N TYR A 23 11.35 -7.08 1.66
CA TYR A 23 12.28 -8.02 2.29
C TYR A 23 12.84 -9.02 1.27
N ASP A 24 11.98 -9.65 0.48
CA ASP A 24 12.36 -10.62 -0.55
C ASP A 24 13.30 -9.96 -1.56
N PHE A 25 12.97 -8.74 -2.02
CA PHE A 25 13.84 -8.00 -2.91
C PHE A 25 15.19 -7.64 -2.26
N ALA A 26 15.23 -7.28 -0.98
CA ALA A 26 16.49 -6.98 -0.29
C ALA A 26 17.40 -8.21 -0.19
N VAL A 27 16.83 -9.40 -0.03
CA VAL A 27 17.58 -10.67 0.00
C VAL A 27 18.15 -10.98 -1.39
N GLU A 28 17.37 -10.77 -2.45
CA GLU A 28 17.74 -11.14 -3.82
C GLU A 28 18.52 -10.03 -4.57
N PHE A 29 18.58 -8.80 -4.03
CA PHE A 29 19.02 -7.60 -4.74
C PHE A 29 20.36 -7.76 -5.48
N ILE A 30 21.36 -8.33 -4.81
CA ILE A 30 22.73 -8.45 -5.34
C ILE A 30 22.79 -9.52 -6.44
N ASP A 31 21.90 -10.51 -6.40
CA ASP A 31 21.86 -11.63 -7.33
C ASP A 31 21.05 -11.30 -8.60
N LEU A 32 20.21 -10.27 -8.55
CA LEU A 32 19.40 -9.83 -9.69
C LEU A 32 20.20 -9.00 -10.70
N PRO A 33 20.00 -9.21 -12.02
CA PRO A 33 20.42 -8.29 -13.06
C PRO A 33 19.88 -6.87 -12.84
N ARG A 34 20.60 -5.85 -13.33
CA ARG A 34 20.25 -4.44 -13.08
C ARG A 34 18.86 -4.06 -13.60
N ASP A 35 18.46 -4.57 -14.75
CA ASP A 35 17.13 -4.40 -15.33
C ASP A 35 16.05 -4.99 -14.42
N GLU A 36 16.24 -6.22 -13.93
CA GLU A 36 15.32 -6.85 -12.98
C GLU A 36 15.26 -6.09 -11.65
N GLN A 37 16.38 -5.55 -11.15
CA GLN A 37 16.38 -4.67 -9.97
C GLN A 37 15.52 -3.42 -10.20
N LEU A 38 15.63 -2.79 -11.37
CA LEU A 38 14.86 -1.59 -11.70
C LEU A 38 13.37 -1.89 -11.84
N ASP A 39 13.02 -3.02 -12.43
CA ASP A 39 11.63 -3.47 -12.55
C ASP A 39 11.01 -3.73 -11.17
N ARG A 40 11.72 -4.47 -10.29
CA ARG A 40 11.29 -4.70 -8.91
C ARG A 40 11.14 -3.41 -8.11
N ILE A 41 12.05 -2.44 -8.26
CA ILE A 41 11.93 -1.11 -7.64
C ILE A 41 10.69 -0.37 -8.17
N SER A 42 10.43 -0.46 -9.47
CA SER A 42 9.25 0.15 -10.09
C SER A 42 7.96 -0.43 -9.52
N ASP A 43 7.89 -1.75 -9.36
CA ASP A 43 6.74 -2.44 -8.77
C ASP A 43 6.50 -2.01 -7.30
N LEU A 44 7.55 -1.97 -6.49
CA LEU A 44 7.47 -1.49 -5.10
C LEU A 44 7.02 -0.02 -5.03
N ARG A 45 7.47 0.82 -5.98
CA ARG A 45 7.03 2.22 -6.08
C ARG A 45 5.54 2.31 -6.41
N VAL A 46 5.04 1.50 -7.34
CA VAL A 46 3.61 1.46 -7.68
C VAL A 46 2.79 1.04 -6.45
N LEU A 47 3.19 -0.02 -5.75
CA LEU A 47 2.50 -0.48 -4.54
C LEU A 47 2.46 0.59 -3.45
N THR A 48 3.57 1.30 -3.24
CA THR A 48 3.65 2.41 -2.28
C THR A 48 2.70 3.55 -2.65
N LEU A 49 2.60 3.90 -3.94
CA LEU A 49 1.68 4.94 -4.41
C LEU A 49 0.22 4.52 -4.22
N THR A 50 -0.12 3.25 -4.48
CA THR A 50 -1.46 2.70 -4.25
C THR A 50 -1.84 2.78 -2.77
N ILE A 51 -0.96 2.35 -1.87
CA ILE A 51 -1.18 2.45 -0.41
C ILE A 51 -1.42 3.90 -0.01
N LYS A 52 -0.62 4.84 -0.54
CA LYS A 52 -0.80 6.26 -0.27
C LYS A 52 -2.16 6.76 -0.73
N GLN A 53 -2.58 6.44 -1.96
CA GLN A 53 -3.87 6.87 -2.49
C GLN A 53 -5.03 6.39 -1.62
N ILE A 54 -5.04 5.12 -1.26
CA ILE A 54 -6.10 4.55 -0.39
C ILE A 54 -6.06 5.17 1.01
N SER A 55 -4.85 5.44 1.55
CA SER A 55 -4.70 6.10 2.85
C SER A 55 -5.22 7.53 2.83
N ASP A 56 -4.95 8.28 1.75
CA ASP A 56 -5.41 9.65 1.57
C ASP A 56 -6.96 9.70 1.41
N GLU A 57 -7.54 8.71 0.73
CA GLU A 57 -9.00 8.55 0.60
C GLU A 57 -9.68 8.25 1.94
N GLU A 58 -9.13 7.33 2.74
CA GLU A 58 -9.65 7.00 4.06
C GLU A 58 -9.55 8.21 5.02
N ALA A 59 -8.42 8.92 5.01
CA ALA A 59 -8.24 10.14 5.81
C ALA A 59 -9.23 11.26 5.42
N GLY A 60 -9.60 11.35 4.13
CA GLY A 60 -10.60 12.29 3.63
C GLY A 60 -12.04 11.94 4.00
N CYS A 61 -12.36 10.66 4.17
CA CYS A 61 -13.69 10.20 4.59
C CYS A 61 -14.03 10.62 6.02
N CYS A 62 -13.07 10.57 6.97
CA CYS A 62 -13.30 10.99 8.36
C CYS A 62 -13.67 12.49 8.53
N GLN A 63 -13.41 13.34 7.53
CA GLN A 63 -13.74 14.77 7.58
C GLN A 63 -15.19 15.07 7.16
N LYS A 64 -15.86 14.19 6.40
CA LYS A 64 -17.22 14.44 5.90
C LYS A 64 -18.32 14.08 6.90
N ASP A 65 -18.05 13.19 7.85
CA ASP A 65 -19.06 12.67 8.79
C ASP A 65 -19.24 13.52 10.06
N SER A 66 -18.44 14.58 10.25
CA SER A 66 -18.54 15.47 11.42
C SER A 66 -19.41 16.72 11.21
N GLY A 67 -20.06 16.84 10.05
CA GLY A 67 -20.81 18.03 9.63
C GLY A 67 -22.34 17.90 9.55
N ALA A 68 -22.96 16.94 10.25
CA ALA A 68 -24.41 16.79 10.28
C ALA A 68 -24.95 16.62 11.72
N ALA A 69 -24.92 17.71 12.47
CA ALA A 69 -25.77 17.89 13.65
C ALA A 69 -26.17 19.37 13.69
N GLU A 70 -27.27 19.69 13.02
CA GLU A 70 -28.06 20.91 13.26
C GLU A 70 -28.71 20.86 14.65
#